data_AF-A0A176S1Q1-F1
#
_entry.id   AF-A0A176S1Q1-F1
#
_cell.length_a   1.000
_cell.length_b   1.000
_cell.length_c   1.000
_cell.angle_alpha   90.00
_cell.angle_beta   90.00
_cell.angle_gamma   90.00
#
_symmetry.space_group_name_H-M   'P 1'
#
loop_
_entity.id
_entity.type
_entity.pdbx_description
1 polymer ?
#
loop_
_entity_poly.entity_id
_entity_poly.type
_entity_poly.pdbx_seq_one_letter_code
_entity_poly.pdbx_strand_id
1 'polypeptide(L)'
;MPEPFRFNSISGRWHGPEGLFIQPPTANDLRTWASSKGWTMAHLTPAGFETWQDENGVRRMKIKPASTQSGLGPYSRYPRVTLWNSNGQREDGFGHIVTKKSLAAHAPVRL
;
A
#
# COMPACT_ATOMS: atom_id res chain seq x y z
N MET A 1 16.90 0.00 8.68
CA MET A 1 16.68 -1.32 8.07
C MET A 1 16.29 -1.13 6.61
N PRO A 2 16.77 -1.96 5.68
CA PRO A 2 16.30 -1.95 4.30
C PRO A 2 14.80 -2.26 4.24
N GLU A 3 14.09 -1.71 3.25
CA GLU A 3 12.67 -2.00 3.06
C GLU A 3 12.46 -3.49 2.73
N PRO A 4 11.58 -4.21 3.46
CA PRO A 4 11.36 -5.64 3.24
C PRO A 4 10.74 -5.93 1.88
N PHE A 5 9.98 -4.97 1.34
CA PHE A 5 9.39 -5.03 0.01
C PHE A 5 9.13 -3.61 -0.51
N ARG A 6 9.17 -3.44 -1.83
CA ARG A 6 8.91 -2.18 -2.52
C ARG A 6 8.06 -2.44 -3.74
N PHE A 7 6.92 -1.76 -3.86
CA PHE A 7 6.12 -1.82 -5.07
C PHE A 7 6.71 -0.87 -6.12
N ASN A 8 6.93 -1.37 -7.33
CA ASN A 8 7.35 -0.54 -8.45
C ASN A 8 6.13 -0.21 -9.31
N SER A 9 5.79 1.07 -9.37
CA SER A 9 4.64 1.56 -10.14
C SER A 9 4.80 1.38 -11.65
N ILE A 10 6.03 1.39 -12.16
CA ILE A 10 6.35 1.25 -13.59
C ILE A 10 6.20 -0.22 -14.02
N SER A 11 6.74 -1.16 -13.23
CA SER A 11 6.67 -2.59 -13.56
C SER A 11 5.37 -3.25 -13.10
N GLY A 12 4.65 -2.63 -12.16
CA GLY A 12 3.46 -3.19 -11.52
C GLY A 12 3.76 -4.38 -10.61
N ARG A 13 5.01 -4.53 -10.14
CA ARG A 13 5.46 -5.69 -9.36
C ARG A 13 6.09 -5.30 -8.03
N TRP A 14 6.08 -6.25 -7.11
CA TRP A 14 6.79 -6.14 -5.84
C TRP A 14 8.23 -6.63 -5.98
N HIS A 15 9.13 -5.90 -5.34
CA HIS A 15 10.54 -6.22 -5.26
C HIS A 15 10.94 -6.42 -3.81
N GLY A 16 11.77 -7.43 -3.54
CA GLY A 16 12.39 -7.64 -2.23
C GLY A 16 13.56 -6.68 -1.97
N PRO A 17 14.29 -6.86 -0.85
CA PRO A 17 15.42 -6.02 -0.48
C PRO A 17 16.52 -5.98 -1.55
N GLU A 18 16.79 -7.13 -2.17
CA GLU A 18 17.78 -7.32 -3.24
C GLU A 18 17.31 -6.81 -4.62
N GLY A 19 16.09 -6.25 -4.71
CA GLY A 19 15.52 -5.79 -5.97
C GLY A 19 14.95 -6.90 -6.86
N LEU A 20 14.99 -8.16 -6.42
CA LEU A 20 14.37 -9.29 -7.12
C LEU A 20 12.85 -9.27 -6.98
N PHE A 21 12.14 -9.78 -7.98
CA PHE A 21 10.68 -9.92 -7.90
C PHE A 21 10.27 -10.88 -6.79
N ILE A 22 9.24 -10.49 -6.06
CA ILE A 22 8.63 -11.31 -5.01
C ILE A 22 7.13 -11.41 -5.21
N GLN A 23 6.52 -12.38 -4.53
CA GLN A 23 5.07 -12.40 -4.40
C GLN A 23 4.59 -11.16 -3.65
N PRO A 24 3.37 -10.65 -3.94
CA PRO A 24 2.83 -9.52 -3.19
C PRO A 24 2.84 -9.78 -1.68
N PRO A 25 3.14 -8.78 -0.83
CA PRO A 25 3.04 -8.94 0.62
C PRO A 25 1.59 -9.23 1.02
N THR A 26 1.42 -9.92 2.14
CA THR A 26 0.12 -10.06 2.78
C THR A 26 -0.29 -8.75 3.45
N ALA A 27 -1.57 -8.62 3.78
CA ALA A 27 -2.03 -7.52 4.66
C ALA A 27 -1.27 -7.54 6.00
N ASN A 28 -0.98 -8.72 6.57
CA ASN A 28 -0.24 -8.83 7.82
C ASN A 28 1.21 -8.34 7.69
N ASP A 29 1.90 -8.70 6.61
CA ASP A 29 3.26 -8.21 6.34
C ASP A 29 3.31 -6.68 6.29
N LEU A 30 2.29 -6.06 5.68
CA LEU A 30 2.15 -4.61 5.61
C LEU A 30 1.91 -3.97 6.98
N ARG A 31 1.09 -4.60 7.84
CA ARG A 31 0.87 -4.13 9.22
C ARG A 31 2.16 -4.21 10.03
N THR A 32 2.87 -5.33 9.98
CA THR A 32 4.17 -5.49 10.64
C THR A 32 5.18 -4.45 10.17
N TRP A 33 5.24 -4.23 8.86
CA TRP A 33 6.10 -3.19 8.28
C TRP A 33 5.72 -1.79 8.77
N ALA A 34 4.44 -1.42 8.73
CA ALA A 34 3.97 -0.13 9.21
C ALA A 34 4.29 0.09 10.70
N SER A 35 4.06 -0.92 11.55
CA SER A 35 4.46 -0.88 12.96
C SER A 35 5.96 -0.70 13.13
N SER A 36 6.79 -1.38 12.32
CA SER A 36 8.26 -1.19 12.35
C SER A 36 8.71 0.21 11.96
N LYS A 37 7.87 0.97 11.25
CA LYS A 37 8.07 2.38 10.89
C LYS A 37 7.56 3.36 11.95
N GLY A 38 6.99 2.86 13.05
CA GLY A 38 6.31 3.68 14.06
C GLY A 38 4.96 4.22 13.59
N TRP A 39 4.40 3.70 12.50
CA TRP A 39 3.08 4.12 12.04
C TRP A 39 1.99 3.41 12.85
N THR A 40 0.91 4.13 13.12
CA THR A 40 -0.23 3.61 13.88
C THR A 40 -1.49 3.54 13.01
N MET A 41 -2.35 2.57 13.28
CA MET A 41 -3.65 2.45 12.62
C MET A 41 -4.59 3.51 13.16
N ALA A 42 -4.77 4.59 12.40
CA ALA A 42 -5.62 5.72 12.77
C ALA A 42 -7.10 5.48 12.47
N HIS A 43 -7.44 4.59 11.54
CA HIS A 43 -8.83 4.30 11.19
C HIS A 43 -9.03 2.92 10.59
N LEU A 44 -10.12 2.25 10.99
CA LEU A 44 -10.63 1.01 10.42
C LEU A 44 -12.12 1.16 10.13
N THR A 45 -12.52 1.04 8.87
CA THR A 45 -13.95 1.08 8.48
C THR A 45 -14.61 -0.28 8.70
N PRO A 46 -15.95 -0.36 8.83
CA PRO A 46 -16.68 -1.65 8.81
C PRO A 46 -16.40 -2.51 7.56
N ALA A 47 -16.08 -1.88 6.43
CA ALA A 47 -15.69 -2.56 5.20
C ALA A 47 -14.23 -3.08 5.21
N GLY A 48 -13.50 -2.99 6.32
CA GLY A 48 -12.13 -3.49 6.48
C GLY A 48 -11.02 -2.60 5.91
N PHE A 49 -11.29 -1.33 5.59
CA PHE A 49 -10.28 -0.42 5.05
C PHE A 49 -9.46 0.14 6.21
N GLU A 50 -8.16 -0.10 6.19
CA GLU A 50 -7.24 0.35 7.23
C GLU A 50 -6.48 1.58 6.75
N THR A 51 -6.42 2.63 7.56
CA THR A 51 -5.59 3.81 7.31
C THR A 51 -4.56 3.94 8.42
N TRP A 52 -3.30 4.02 8.00
CA TRP A 52 -2.14 4.12 8.88
C TRP A 52 -1.46 5.48 8.72
N GLN A 53 -1.03 6.07 9.83
CA GLN A 53 -0.43 7.41 9.90
C GLN A 53 0.89 7.37 10.69
N ASP A 54 1.79 8.31 10.40
CA ASP A 54 2.97 8.53 11.23
C ASP A 54 2.64 9.40 12.47
N GLU A 55 3.67 9.66 13.29
CA GLU A 55 3.57 10.47 14.51
C GLU A 55 3.08 11.91 14.28
N ASN A 56 3.23 12.43 13.05
CA ASN A 56 2.78 13.76 12.66
C ASN A 56 1.34 13.76 12.11
N GLY A 57 0.65 12.62 12.17
CA GLY A 57 -0.70 12.45 11.63
C GLY A 57 -0.75 12.39 10.09
N VAL A 58 0.41 12.28 9.42
CA VAL A 58 0.44 12.15 7.96
C VAL A 58 0.07 10.73 7.60
N ARG A 59 -0.92 10.57 6.72
CA ARG A 59 -1.27 9.25 6.16
C ARG A 59 -0.07 8.69 5.40
N ARG A 60 0.34 7.47 5.76
CA ARG A 60 1.46 6.76 5.12
C ARG A 60 1.03 5.55 4.33
N MET A 61 -0.03 4.87 4.77
CA MET A 61 -0.50 3.65 4.13
C MET A 61 -2.01 3.50 4.25
N LYS A 62 -2.62 2.93 3.21
CA LYS A 62 -4.03 2.50 3.24
C LYS A 62 -4.18 1.12 2.64
N ILE A 63 -4.55 0.14 3.46
CA ILE A 63 -4.85 -1.23 3.02
C ILE A 63 -6.35 -1.29 2.73
N LYS A 64 -6.71 -1.87 1.59
CA LYS A 64 -8.09 -2.04 1.16
C LYS A 64 -8.33 -3.50 0.79
N PRO A 65 -9.34 -4.16 1.37
CA PRO A 65 -9.76 -5.47 0.93
C PRO A 65 -10.36 -5.41 -0.47
N ALA A 66 -10.58 -6.59 -1.06
CA ALA A 66 -11.39 -6.74 -2.26
C ALA A 66 -12.77 -6.11 -2.05
N SER A 67 -13.24 -5.33 -3.02
CA SER A 67 -14.62 -4.83 -3.01
C SER A 67 -15.49 -5.65 -3.95
N THR A 68 -16.65 -6.06 -3.45
CA THR A 68 -17.71 -6.74 -4.22
C THR A 68 -18.72 -5.77 -4.83
N GLN A 69 -18.52 -4.46 -4.63
CA GLN A 69 -19.46 -3.44 -5.12
C GLN A 69 -19.47 -3.39 -6.66
N SER A 70 -20.67 -3.46 -7.23
CA SER A 70 -20.89 -3.35 -8.67
C SER A 70 -20.49 -1.96 -9.20
N GLY A 71 -20.03 -1.90 -10.46
CA GLY A 71 -19.61 -0.65 -11.11
C GLY A 71 -18.20 -0.17 -10.76
N LEU A 72 -17.47 -0.84 -9.86
CA LEU A 72 -16.06 -0.53 -9.61
C LEU A 72 -15.14 -1.09 -10.71
N GLY A 73 -14.10 -0.32 -11.02
CA GLY A 73 -13.04 -0.74 -11.94
C GLY A 73 -12.34 -2.03 -11.49
N PRO A 74 -11.72 -2.77 -12.42
CA PRO A 74 -11.26 -4.15 -12.19
C PRO A 74 -10.34 -4.29 -10.97
N TYR A 75 -9.43 -3.34 -10.74
CA TYR A 75 -8.48 -3.37 -9.62
C TYR A 75 -9.10 -3.12 -8.25
N SER A 76 -10.31 -2.57 -8.21
CA SER A 76 -11.02 -2.42 -6.95
C SER A 76 -11.59 -3.73 -6.40
N ARG A 77 -11.65 -4.76 -7.26
CA ARG A 77 -12.11 -6.12 -6.91
C ARG A 77 -11.02 -6.95 -6.23
N TYR A 78 -9.80 -6.45 -6.18
CA TYR A 78 -8.68 -7.12 -5.53
C TYR A 78 -8.22 -6.37 -4.28
N PRO A 79 -7.68 -7.10 -3.28
CA PRO A 79 -7.01 -6.48 -2.16
C PRO A 79 -5.82 -5.67 -2.66
N ARG A 80 -5.64 -4.47 -2.09
CA ARG A 80 -4.59 -3.53 -2.52
C ARG A 80 -4.15 -2.60 -1.42
N VAL A 81 -2.97 -2.03 -1.60
CA VAL A 81 -2.40 -0.98 -0.76
C VAL A 81 -2.12 0.28 -1.57
N THR A 82 -2.26 1.43 -0.92
CA THR A 82 -1.75 2.71 -1.41
C THR A 82 -0.78 3.26 -0.38
N LEU A 83 0.33 3.83 -0.85
CA LEU A 83 1.38 4.41 -0.01
C LEU A 83 1.47 5.93 -0.23
N TRP A 84 2.00 6.61 0.77
CA TRP A 84 2.20 8.04 0.80
C TRP A 84 3.54 8.38 1.46
N ASN A 85 4.17 9.43 0.94
CA ASN A 85 5.39 10.02 1.47
C ASN A 85 5.11 10.92 2.70
N SER A 86 6.17 11.46 3.30
CA SER A 86 6.06 12.36 4.47
C SER A 86 5.35 13.68 4.18
N ASN A 87 5.28 14.08 2.91
CA ASN A 87 4.58 15.29 2.48
C ASN A 87 3.09 15.02 2.17
N GLY A 88 2.60 13.79 2.42
CA GLY A 88 1.22 13.41 2.14
C GLY A 88 0.91 13.23 0.66
N GLN A 89 1.92 13.10 -0.20
CA GLN A 89 1.77 12.77 -1.61
C GLN A 89 1.85 11.25 -1.79
N ARG A 90 1.11 10.70 -2.75
CA ARG A 90 1.20 9.26 -3.02
C ARG A 90 2.53 8.93 -3.69
N GLU A 91 3.15 7.86 -3.24
CA GLU A 91 4.38 7.33 -3.82
C GLU A 91 4.30 5.82 -4.01
N ASP A 92 5.18 5.27 -4.83
CA ASP A 92 5.49 3.85 -4.85
C ASP A 92 6.64 3.52 -3.87
N GLY A 93 7.04 2.24 -3.80
CA GLY A 93 8.11 1.81 -2.91
C GLY A 93 9.51 2.28 -3.29
N PHE A 94 9.67 2.98 -4.41
CA PHE A 94 10.93 3.58 -4.88
C PHE A 94 10.92 5.11 -4.77
N GLY A 95 9.86 5.70 -4.21
CA GLY A 95 9.73 7.15 -4.05
C GLY A 95 9.21 7.88 -5.29
N HIS A 96 8.77 7.15 -6.32
CA HIS A 96 8.16 7.80 -7.47
C HIS A 96 6.75 8.26 -7.13
N ILE A 97 6.45 9.53 -7.40
CA ILE A 97 5.12 10.09 -7.16
C ILE A 97 4.10 9.44 -8.11
N VAL A 98 3.01 8.93 -7.55
CA VAL A 98 1.96 8.24 -8.32
C VAL A 98 0.66 9.04 -8.36
N THR A 99 0.09 9.20 -9.55
CA THR A 99 -1.20 9.87 -9.71
C THR A 99 -2.36 8.96 -9.31
N LYS A 100 -3.42 9.54 -8.72
CA LYS A 100 -4.60 8.81 -8.19
C LYS A 100 -5.31 7.92 -9.23
N LYS A 101 -5.17 8.23 -10.52
CA LYS A 101 -5.85 7.54 -11.63
C LYS A 101 -4.97 6.49 -12.35
N SER A 102 -3.71 6.33 -11.96
CA SER A 102 -2.84 5.34 -12.60
C SER A 102 -3.17 3.92 -12.13
N LEU A 103 -3.09 2.95 -13.05
CA LEU A 103 -3.13 1.51 -12.74
C LEU A 103 -2.11 1.13 -11.65
N ALA A 104 -1.01 1.90 -11.60
CA ALA A 104 0.07 1.76 -10.65
C ALA A 104 -0.21 2.30 -9.24
N ALA A 105 -1.31 3.03 -9.01
CA ALA A 105 -1.67 3.54 -7.69
C ALA A 105 -2.30 2.48 -6.75
N HIS A 106 -2.42 1.25 -7.24
CA HIS A 106 -3.06 0.13 -6.58
C HIS A 106 -2.11 -1.07 -6.53
N ALA A 107 -1.20 -1.06 -5.55
CA ALA A 107 -0.27 -2.17 -5.35
C ALA A 107 -1.07 -3.38 -4.85
N PRO A 108 -1.07 -4.54 -5.55
CA PRO A 108 -1.83 -5.70 -5.14
C PRO A 108 -1.27 -6.26 -3.83
N VAL A 109 -2.12 -6.85 -3.00
CA VAL A 109 -1.70 -7.54 -1.78
C VAL A 109 -2.38 -8.89 -1.69
N ARG A 110 -1.77 -9.82 -0.98
CA ARG A 110 -2.43 -11.09 -0.62
C ARG A 110 -3.23 -10.90 0.67
N LEU A 111 -4.34 -11.62 0.80
CA LEU A 111 -5.03 -11.79 2.08
C LEU A 111 -4.46 -13.01 2.80
#